data_AF-A0A0N1DTV1-F1
#
_entry.id   AF-A0A0N1DTV1-F1
#
_cell.length_a   1.000
_cell.length_b   1.000
_cell.length_c   1.000
_cell.angle_alpha   90.00
_cell.angle_beta   90.00
_cell.angle_gamma   90.00
#
_symmetry.space_group_name_H-M   'P 1'
#
loop_
_entity.id
_entity.type
_entity.pdbx_description
1 polymer ?
#
loop_
_entity_poly.entity_id
_entity_poly.type
_entity_poly.pdbx_seq_one_letter_code
_entity_poly.pdbx_strand_id
1 'polypeptide(L)'
;MKYSFIIKRIFFILLFYFSALDAQKILVINNSDESITVNNRKKDIVIKDRERKEISNINDRISLKNNKNLDRFINLFLDPTDTIIITIKKDDGIIYTGNQAAIHEYLNERLNIETFGKMNIYQNVIEKKNIEELKNTSELLILDVMKKVKLSSLLFFHDDKEATKKLKNHIKYNWLYTIFSTIDREEKNKTLKKEVINYYYKKYIESDIPQYSCNGFFQYHVIQILAKNKNLLQIKMPIYPIIENTDEDKFNQFLPKNCQKYYFLGKYQYLDHIDNPQKEYYKKVLSEKFND
;
A
#
# COMPACT_ATOMS: atom_id res chain seq x y z
N MET A 1 49.60 19.18 -24.41
CA MET A 1 48.21 18.69 -24.48
C MET A 1 48.18 17.15 -24.55
N LYS A 2 48.07 16.46 -23.41
CA LYS A 2 47.94 14.97 -23.36
C LYS A 2 46.84 14.48 -22.38
N TYR A 3 45.97 15.37 -21.91
CA TYR A 3 44.94 15.05 -20.91
C TYR A 3 43.53 14.81 -21.48
N SER A 4 43.32 14.99 -22.79
CA SER A 4 41.97 14.95 -23.39
C SER A 4 41.47 13.53 -23.72
N PHE A 5 42.37 12.55 -23.90
CA PHE A 5 41.97 11.20 -24.34
C PHE A 5 41.60 10.24 -23.21
N ILE A 6 42.13 10.42 -21.99
CA ILE A 6 41.86 9.52 -20.85
C ILE A 6 40.45 9.76 -20.29
N ILE A 7 40.00 11.03 -20.25
CA ILE A 7 38.70 11.41 -19.71
C ILE A 7 37.55 10.87 -20.58
N LYS A 8 37.72 10.81 -21.91
CA LYS A 8 36.71 10.23 -22.81
C LYS A 8 36.52 8.73 -22.61
N ARG A 9 37.57 7.97 -22.26
CA ARG A 9 37.50 6.51 -22.09
C ARG A 9 36.88 6.11 -20.74
N ILE A 10 37.11 6.89 -19.69
CA ILE A 10 36.53 6.68 -18.36
C ILE A 10 35.02 6.97 -18.34
N PHE A 11 34.56 7.94 -19.14
CA PHE A 11 33.13 8.28 -19.24
C PHE A 11 32.28 7.13 -19.81
N PHE A 12 32.81 6.37 -20.77
CA PHE A 12 32.10 5.21 -21.32
C PHE A 12 32.08 4.01 -20.37
N ILE A 13 33.12 3.79 -19.56
CA ILE A 13 33.15 2.68 -18.59
C ILE A 13 32.17 2.96 -17.43
N LEU A 14 32.02 4.21 -17.01
CA LEU A 14 31.02 4.59 -16.00
C LEU A 14 29.57 4.53 -16.53
N LEU A 15 29.34 4.76 -17.83
CA LEU A 15 28.01 4.63 -18.45
C LEU A 15 27.50 3.19 -18.53
N PHE A 16 28.39 2.18 -18.54
CA PHE A 16 28.01 0.77 -18.51
C PHE A 16 27.83 0.19 -17.10
N TYR A 17 28.21 0.91 -16.05
CA TYR A 17 27.93 0.49 -14.67
C TYR A 17 26.50 0.81 -14.20
N PHE A 18 25.73 1.58 -14.99
CA PHE A 18 24.34 1.93 -14.68
C PHE A 18 23.30 1.09 -15.44
N SER A 19 23.71 0.19 -16.33
CA SER A 19 22.78 -0.55 -17.22
C SER A 19 22.34 -1.93 -16.72
N ALA A 20 22.73 -2.33 -15.51
CA ALA A 20 22.16 -3.50 -14.83
C ALA A 20 21.54 -3.07 -13.48
N LEU A 21 20.61 -2.11 -13.52
CA LEU A 21 19.61 -2.03 -12.45
C LEU A 21 18.73 -3.27 -12.61
N ASP A 22 19.11 -4.37 -11.95
CA ASP A 22 18.31 -5.58 -11.91
C ASP A 22 16.91 -5.21 -11.40
N ALA A 23 15.95 -5.21 -12.32
CA ALA A 23 14.59 -4.92 -11.97
C ALA A 23 13.99 -6.16 -11.30
N GLN A 24 13.19 -5.95 -10.25
CA GLN A 24 12.55 -7.02 -9.49
C GLN A 24 11.85 -8.02 -10.42
N LYS A 25 12.11 -9.31 -10.18
CA LYS A 25 11.57 -10.42 -10.96
C LYS A 25 10.71 -11.32 -10.08
N ILE A 26 9.63 -11.82 -10.64
CA ILE A 26 8.85 -12.91 -10.06
C ILE A 26 8.65 -13.99 -11.10
N LEU A 27 8.46 -15.22 -10.63
CA LEU A 27 7.99 -16.33 -11.46
C LEU A 27 6.55 -16.64 -11.08
N VAL A 28 5.64 -16.59 -12.05
CA VAL A 28 4.26 -17.00 -11.87
C VAL A 28 4.05 -18.35 -12.54
N ILE A 29 3.55 -19.33 -11.79
CA ILE A 29 3.23 -20.68 -12.25
C ILE A 29 1.72 -20.87 -12.17
N ASN A 30 1.08 -21.15 -13.30
CA ASN A 30 -0.33 -21.41 -13.36
C ASN A 30 -0.61 -22.91 -13.35
N ASN A 31 -0.90 -23.48 -12.18
CA ASN A 31 -1.36 -24.87 -12.04
C ASN A 31 -2.88 -24.97 -11.95
N SER A 32 -3.62 -23.89 -12.25
CA SER A 32 -5.06 -23.94 -12.42
C SER A 32 -5.44 -24.58 -13.76
N ASP A 33 -6.71 -24.92 -13.91
CA ASP A 33 -7.24 -25.51 -15.16
C ASP A 33 -7.69 -24.42 -16.17
N GLU A 34 -7.37 -23.13 -15.92
CA GLU A 34 -7.72 -21.99 -16.79
C GLU A 34 -6.56 -21.04 -17.01
N SER A 35 -6.65 -20.16 -18.01
CA SER A 35 -5.67 -19.08 -18.18
C SER A 35 -5.83 -18.03 -17.08
N ILE A 36 -4.70 -17.55 -16.55
CA ILE A 36 -4.66 -16.39 -15.67
C ILE A 36 -4.08 -15.18 -16.41
N THR A 37 -4.64 -14.01 -16.14
CA THR A 37 -4.10 -12.72 -16.59
C THR A 37 -3.38 -12.07 -15.43
N VAL A 38 -2.08 -11.83 -15.60
CA VAL A 38 -1.27 -11.06 -14.67
C VAL A 38 -1.12 -9.65 -15.21
N ASN A 39 -1.73 -8.67 -14.54
CA ASN A 39 -1.53 -7.26 -14.85
C ASN A 39 -0.35 -6.70 -14.01
N ASN A 40 0.65 -6.16 -14.71
CA ASN A 40 1.69 -5.32 -14.15
C ASN A 40 1.59 -3.91 -14.76
N ARG A 41 0.85 -3.03 -14.07
CA ARG A 41 0.55 -1.65 -14.51
C ARG A 41 -0.18 -1.63 -15.86
N LYS A 42 0.55 -1.41 -16.96
CA LYS A 42 0.02 -1.23 -18.32
C LYS A 42 0.18 -2.47 -19.20
N LYS A 43 0.72 -3.55 -18.65
CA LYS A 43 0.97 -4.79 -19.40
C LYS A 43 0.17 -5.94 -18.79
N ASP A 44 -0.73 -6.48 -19.58
CA ASP A 44 -1.40 -7.75 -19.30
C ASP A 44 -0.58 -8.90 -19.87
N ILE A 45 -0.33 -9.90 -19.03
CA ILE A 45 0.42 -11.10 -19.38
C ILE A 45 -0.51 -12.28 -19.13
N VAL A 46 -1.00 -12.89 -20.22
CA VAL A 46 -1.79 -14.11 -20.14
C VAL A 46 -0.84 -15.30 -19.95
N ILE A 47 -1.11 -16.12 -18.94
CA ILE A 47 -0.39 -17.37 -18.62
C ILE A 47 -1.40 -18.51 -18.75
N LYS A 48 -1.19 -19.40 -19.72
CA LYS A 48 -2.05 -20.55 -19.99
C LYS A 48 -1.97 -21.60 -18.87
N ASP A 49 -2.84 -22.59 -18.92
CA ASP A 49 -2.82 -23.71 -18.00
C ASP A 49 -1.47 -24.42 -18.03
N ARG A 50 -0.94 -24.76 -16.85
CA ARG A 50 0.36 -25.41 -16.63
C ARG A 50 1.56 -24.64 -17.20
N GLU A 51 1.37 -23.38 -17.57
CA GLU A 51 2.44 -22.50 -18.04
C GLU A 51 3.09 -21.78 -16.86
N ARG A 52 4.37 -21.44 -17.02
CA ARG A 52 5.10 -20.55 -16.13
C ARG A 52 5.63 -19.35 -16.90
N LYS A 53 5.57 -18.15 -16.32
CA LYS A 53 6.18 -16.95 -16.90
C LYS A 53 6.96 -16.16 -15.86
N GLU A 54 8.15 -15.75 -16.27
CA GLU A 54 8.90 -14.73 -15.54
C GLU A 54 8.34 -13.35 -15.89
N ILE A 55 8.12 -12.54 -14.86
CA ILE A 55 7.66 -11.17 -14.99
C ILE A 55 8.70 -10.27 -14.34
N SER A 56 9.30 -9.41 -15.15
CA SER A 56 10.31 -8.43 -14.73
C SER A 56 9.71 -7.04 -14.63
N ASN A 57 10.49 -6.08 -14.10
CA ASN A 57 10.09 -4.68 -13.95
C ASN A 57 8.83 -4.50 -13.09
N ILE A 58 8.78 -5.25 -11.99
CA ILE A 58 7.71 -5.09 -11.02
C ILE A 58 8.11 -4.01 -10.03
N ASN A 59 7.14 -3.15 -9.70
CA ASN A 59 7.40 -2.04 -8.79
C ASN A 59 7.01 -2.38 -7.36
N ASP A 60 5.72 -2.71 -7.16
CA ASP A 60 5.13 -2.85 -5.80
C ASP A 60 4.02 -3.91 -5.73
N ARG A 61 3.30 -4.15 -6.83
CA ARG A 61 2.17 -5.10 -6.85
C ARG A 61 1.88 -5.62 -8.25
N ILE A 62 1.23 -6.78 -8.30
CA ILE A 62 0.59 -7.34 -9.49
C ILE A 62 -0.89 -7.61 -9.19
N SER A 63 -1.72 -7.65 -10.24
CA SER A 63 -3.08 -8.18 -10.15
C SER A 63 -3.15 -9.52 -10.87
N LEU A 64 -3.80 -10.50 -10.25
CA LEU A 64 -4.09 -11.81 -10.82
C LEU A 64 -5.59 -11.91 -11.07
N LYS A 65 -5.97 -12.22 -12.32
CA LYS A 65 -7.36 -12.42 -12.70
C LYS A 65 -7.56 -13.72 -13.48
N ASN A 66 -8.67 -14.42 -13.26
CA ASN A 66 -9.15 -15.48 -14.13
C ASN A 66 -10.63 -15.27 -14.49
N ASN A 67 -11.19 -16.18 -15.30
CA ASN A 67 -12.59 -16.08 -15.75
C ASN A 67 -13.60 -16.63 -14.73
N LYS A 68 -13.12 -17.18 -13.61
CA LYS A 68 -13.94 -17.74 -12.54
C LYS A 68 -14.03 -16.75 -11.37
N ASN A 69 -13.13 -16.90 -10.40
CA ASN A 69 -13.25 -16.27 -9.08
C ASN A 69 -11.94 -15.63 -8.60
N LEU A 70 -10.83 -15.82 -9.33
CA LEU A 70 -9.56 -15.20 -8.98
C LEU A 70 -9.62 -13.74 -9.40
N ASP A 71 -9.75 -12.84 -8.43
CA ASP A 71 -9.39 -11.43 -8.54
C ASP A 71 -8.62 -11.05 -7.28
N ARG A 72 -7.29 -10.95 -7.41
CA ARG A 72 -6.37 -10.75 -6.28
C ARG A 72 -5.29 -9.74 -6.64
N PHE A 73 -4.90 -8.93 -5.66
CA PHE A 73 -3.69 -8.13 -5.72
C PHE A 73 -2.63 -8.76 -4.84
N ILE A 74 -1.43 -8.95 -5.39
CA ILE A 74 -0.27 -9.42 -4.62
C ILE A 74 0.69 -8.25 -4.47
N ASN A 75 0.91 -7.83 -3.23
CA ASN A 75 1.93 -6.86 -2.86
C ASN A 75 3.29 -7.56 -2.78
N LEU A 76 4.30 -6.90 -3.31
CA LEU A 76 5.65 -7.43 -3.47
C LEU A 76 6.65 -6.49 -2.79
N PHE A 77 7.39 -7.04 -1.83
CA PHE A 77 8.36 -6.33 -0.99
C PHE A 77 9.71 -7.03 -1.06
N LEU A 78 10.27 -7.15 -2.27
CA LEU A 78 11.54 -7.85 -2.51
C LEU A 78 12.64 -6.84 -2.79
N ASP A 79 13.86 -7.20 -2.38
CA ASP A 79 15.06 -6.54 -2.88
C ASP A 79 15.26 -6.84 -4.38
N PRO A 80 16.01 -6.02 -5.12
CA PRO A 80 16.25 -6.21 -6.56
C PRO A 80 16.74 -7.61 -6.96
N THR A 81 17.54 -8.26 -6.11
CA THR A 81 18.12 -9.58 -6.33
C THR A 81 17.25 -10.74 -5.82
N ASP A 82 16.20 -10.45 -5.04
CA ASP A 82 15.32 -11.45 -4.48
C ASP A 82 14.35 -11.96 -5.55
N THR A 83 14.06 -13.27 -5.54
CA THR A 83 13.08 -13.87 -6.45
C THR A 83 12.00 -14.59 -5.64
N ILE A 84 10.73 -14.29 -5.94
CA ILE A 84 9.59 -15.04 -5.41
C ILE A 84 8.90 -15.80 -6.53
N ILE A 85 8.44 -17.01 -6.20
CA ILE A 85 7.65 -17.86 -7.07
C ILE A 85 6.23 -17.91 -6.50
N ILE A 86 5.27 -17.52 -7.34
CA ILE A 86 3.84 -17.50 -7.03
C ILE A 86 3.18 -18.61 -7.84
N THR A 87 2.64 -19.61 -7.16
CA THR A 87 1.95 -20.74 -7.79
C THR A 87 0.45 -20.63 -7.54
N ILE A 88 -0.34 -20.55 -8.61
CA ILE A 88 -1.81 -20.58 -8.55
C ILE A 88 -2.24 -22.05 -8.67
N LYS A 89 -2.97 -22.56 -7.69
CA LYS A 89 -3.51 -23.93 -7.66
C LYS A 89 -4.84 -24.03 -8.42
N LYS A 90 -5.33 -25.27 -8.55
CA LYS A 90 -6.65 -25.58 -9.15
C LYS A 90 -7.85 -24.98 -8.43
N ASP A 91 -7.75 -24.82 -7.13
CA ASP A 91 -8.77 -24.21 -6.26
C ASP A 91 -8.58 -22.68 -6.13
N ASP A 92 -7.83 -22.06 -7.05
CA ASP A 92 -7.40 -20.66 -7.00
C ASP A 92 -6.57 -20.30 -5.76
N GLY A 93 -6.14 -21.28 -4.96
CA GLY A 93 -5.22 -21.09 -3.84
C GLY A 93 -3.83 -20.65 -4.31
N ILE A 94 -3.20 -19.74 -3.57
CA ILE A 94 -1.90 -19.18 -3.92
C ILE A 94 -0.81 -19.74 -2.98
N ILE A 95 0.28 -20.25 -3.55
CA ILE A 95 1.48 -20.65 -2.79
C ILE A 95 2.64 -19.72 -3.15
N TYR A 96 3.38 -19.33 -2.12
CA TYR A 96 4.61 -18.56 -2.23
C TYR A 96 5.81 -19.45 -1.94
N THR A 97 6.84 -19.43 -2.80
CA THR A 97 8.15 -20.05 -2.53
C THR A 97 9.28 -19.11 -2.98
N GLY A 98 10.53 -19.37 -2.56
CA GLY A 98 11.67 -18.49 -2.83
C GLY A 98 11.94 -17.48 -1.71
N ASN A 99 12.52 -16.33 -2.07
CA ASN A 99 12.90 -15.28 -1.11
C ASN A 99 11.68 -14.71 -0.39
N GLN A 100 11.76 -14.61 0.93
CA GLN A 100 10.73 -14.02 1.79
C GLN A 100 9.31 -14.59 1.57
N ALA A 101 9.20 -15.85 1.13
CA ALA A 101 7.92 -16.49 0.81
C ALA A 101 6.92 -16.46 1.98
N ALA A 102 7.35 -16.84 3.19
CA ALA A 102 6.49 -16.83 4.38
C ALA A 102 6.01 -15.41 4.74
N ILE A 103 6.84 -14.39 4.51
CA ILE A 103 6.47 -12.99 4.73
C ILE A 103 5.40 -12.58 3.71
N HIS A 104 5.58 -12.90 2.42
CA HIS A 104 4.62 -12.57 1.38
C HIS A 104 3.29 -13.31 1.53
N GLU A 105 3.31 -14.59 1.92
CA GLU A 105 2.10 -15.34 2.27
C GLU A 105 1.37 -14.64 3.42
N TYR A 106 2.08 -14.32 4.50
CA TYR A 106 1.47 -13.64 5.64
C TYR A 106 0.86 -12.28 5.28
N LEU A 107 1.58 -11.46 4.51
CA LEU A 107 1.13 -10.11 4.14
C LEU A 107 -0.08 -10.13 3.21
N ASN A 108 -0.10 -11.02 2.22
CA ASN A 108 -1.16 -11.04 1.23
C ASN A 108 -2.39 -11.81 1.70
N GLU A 109 -2.22 -12.85 2.52
CA GLU A 109 -3.31 -13.75 2.91
C GLU A 109 -3.83 -13.51 4.33
N ARG A 110 -3.00 -13.00 5.26
CA ARG A 110 -3.36 -12.98 6.70
C ARG A 110 -3.37 -11.61 7.35
N LEU A 111 -2.47 -10.70 6.97
CA LEU A 111 -2.31 -9.39 7.63
C LEU A 111 -3.64 -8.64 7.73
N ASN A 112 -4.35 -8.49 6.61
CA ASN A 112 -5.65 -7.81 6.57
C ASN A 112 -6.67 -8.47 7.50
N ILE A 113 -6.75 -9.80 7.51
CA ILE A 113 -7.71 -10.53 8.36
C ILE A 113 -7.39 -10.27 9.83
N GLU A 114 -6.11 -10.32 10.21
CA GLU A 114 -5.68 -10.11 11.59
C GLU A 114 -5.89 -8.67 12.06
N THR A 115 -5.58 -7.68 11.22
CA THR A 115 -5.77 -6.27 11.57
C THR A 115 -7.26 -5.91 11.60
N PHE A 116 -7.99 -6.07 10.49
CA PHE A 116 -9.41 -5.75 10.44
C PHE A 116 -10.26 -6.62 11.37
N GLY A 117 -9.84 -7.86 11.65
CA GLY A 117 -10.48 -8.71 12.65
C GLY A 117 -10.50 -8.12 14.07
N LYS A 118 -9.63 -7.14 14.38
CA LYS A 118 -9.64 -6.43 15.67
C LYS A 118 -10.64 -5.27 15.74
N MET A 119 -11.32 -4.88 14.66
CA MET A 119 -12.26 -3.73 14.68
C MET A 119 -13.33 -3.86 15.76
N ASN A 120 -13.96 -5.03 15.90
CA ASN A 120 -14.98 -5.26 16.93
C ASN A 120 -14.41 -5.15 18.35
N ILE A 121 -13.18 -5.61 18.56
CA ILE A 121 -12.51 -5.50 19.85
C ILE A 121 -12.24 -4.02 20.15
N TYR A 122 -11.70 -3.27 19.19
CA TYR A 122 -11.47 -1.84 19.34
C TYR A 122 -12.77 -1.08 19.62
N GLN A 123 -13.85 -1.40 18.92
CA GLN A 123 -15.16 -0.79 19.13
C GLN A 123 -15.66 -1.04 20.57
N ASN A 124 -15.64 -2.29 21.03
CA ASN A 124 -16.05 -2.64 22.39
C ASN A 124 -15.24 -1.91 23.46
N VAL A 125 -13.94 -1.72 23.24
CA VAL A 125 -13.06 -0.98 24.17
C VAL A 125 -13.34 0.52 24.15
N ILE A 126 -13.64 1.09 22.97
CA ILE A 126 -14.05 2.49 22.80
C ILE A 126 -15.38 2.76 23.52
N GLU A 127 -16.36 1.85 23.42
CA GLU A 127 -17.65 1.96 24.11
C GLU A 127 -17.49 2.00 25.64
N LYS A 128 -16.52 1.24 26.18
CA LYS A 128 -16.11 1.27 27.59
C LYS A 128 -15.28 2.52 27.96
N LYS A 129 -14.93 3.35 26.99
CA LYS A 129 -14.08 4.55 27.14
C LYS A 129 -12.68 4.24 27.71
N ASN A 130 -12.16 3.03 27.48
CA ASN A 130 -10.87 2.61 28.02
C ASN A 130 -9.74 2.83 27.01
N ILE A 131 -9.19 4.03 27.00
CA ILE A 131 -8.15 4.43 26.03
C ILE A 131 -6.86 3.61 26.21
N GLU A 132 -6.51 3.29 27.44
CA GLU A 132 -5.28 2.55 27.74
C GLU A 132 -5.35 1.10 27.24
N GLU A 133 -6.50 0.45 27.44
CA GLU A 133 -6.76 -0.88 26.87
C GLU A 133 -6.75 -0.85 25.33
N LEU A 134 -7.27 0.21 24.71
CA LEU A 134 -7.23 0.36 23.25
C LEU A 134 -5.79 0.46 22.75
N LYS A 135 -4.99 1.35 23.37
CA LYS A 135 -3.56 1.52 23.05
C LYS A 135 -2.83 0.19 23.20
N ASN A 136 -2.95 -0.47 24.34
CA ASN A 136 -2.26 -1.73 24.62
C ASN A 136 -2.67 -2.87 23.68
N THR A 137 -3.97 -3.05 23.44
CA THR A 137 -4.47 -4.09 22.53
C THR A 137 -3.94 -3.89 21.11
N SER A 138 -3.96 -2.64 20.65
CA SER A 138 -3.51 -2.27 19.31
C SER A 138 -1.99 -2.37 19.14
N GLU A 139 -1.22 -1.96 20.15
CA GLU A 139 0.24 -2.04 20.16
C GLU A 139 0.73 -3.49 20.28
N LEU A 140 0.06 -4.33 21.06
CA LEU A 140 0.36 -5.77 21.12
C LEU A 140 0.12 -6.46 19.78
N LEU A 141 -0.96 -6.10 19.07
CA LEU A 141 -1.18 -6.58 17.71
C LEU A 141 0.00 -6.21 16.81
N ILE A 142 0.39 -4.94 16.77
CA ILE A 142 1.44 -4.51 15.82
C ILE A 142 2.81 -5.10 16.17
N LEU A 143 3.10 -5.35 17.45
CA LEU A 143 4.29 -6.09 17.89
C LEU A 143 4.29 -7.54 17.38
N ASP A 144 3.15 -8.24 17.45
CA ASP A 144 3.02 -9.60 16.91
C ASP A 144 3.17 -9.63 15.39
N VAL A 145 2.56 -8.68 14.69
CA VAL A 145 2.74 -8.50 13.24
C VAL A 145 4.22 -8.30 12.88
N MET A 146 4.90 -7.37 13.56
CA MET A 146 6.32 -7.10 13.34
C MET A 146 7.19 -8.34 13.58
N LYS A 147 6.88 -9.13 14.61
CA LYS A 147 7.57 -10.41 14.88
C LYS A 147 7.42 -11.40 13.73
N LYS A 148 6.21 -11.56 13.19
CA LYS A 148 5.92 -12.46 12.06
C LYS A 148 6.68 -12.07 10.79
N VAL A 149 6.89 -10.77 10.56
CA VAL A 149 7.64 -10.25 9.40
C VAL A 149 9.09 -9.89 9.71
N LYS A 150 9.60 -10.23 10.90
CA LYS A 150 10.99 -9.98 11.35
C LYS A 150 11.41 -8.51 11.29
N LEU A 151 10.49 -7.59 11.60
CA LEU A 151 10.78 -6.17 11.76
C LEU A 151 11.03 -5.84 13.24
N SER A 152 12.02 -4.99 13.51
CA SER A 152 12.28 -4.45 14.86
C SER A 152 11.51 -3.16 15.16
N SER A 153 11.06 -2.45 14.13
CA SER A 153 10.31 -1.20 14.24
C SER A 153 9.52 -0.92 12.96
N LEU A 154 8.44 -0.15 13.07
CA LEU A 154 7.73 0.43 11.92
C LEU A 154 8.25 1.81 11.51
N LEU A 155 9.08 2.43 12.34
CA LEU A 155 9.73 3.69 12.00
C LEU A 155 10.86 3.45 11.00
N PHE A 156 11.10 4.46 10.18
CA PHE A 156 12.15 4.43 9.19
C PHE A 156 13.51 4.74 9.82
N PHE A 157 14.47 3.89 9.52
CA PHE A 157 15.88 4.15 9.79
C PHE A 157 16.57 4.56 8.50
N HIS A 158 17.67 5.31 8.61
CA HIS A 158 18.42 5.79 7.45
C HIS A 158 18.87 4.63 6.55
N ASP A 159 19.29 3.53 7.17
CA ASP A 159 19.86 2.35 6.51
C ASP A 159 18.81 1.33 6.05
N ASP A 160 17.51 1.63 6.23
CA ASP A 160 16.46 0.76 5.71
C ASP A 160 16.54 0.70 4.17
N LYS A 161 16.63 -0.52 3.65
CA LYS A 161 16.45 -0.79 2.21
C LYS A 161 15.06 -0.38 1.75
N GLU A 162 14.92 -0.07 0.46
CA GLU A 162 13.65 0.36 -0.12
C GLU A 162 12.53 -0.68 0.06
N ALA A 163 12.82 -1.97 -0.11
CA ALA A 163 11.86 -3.04 0.13
C ALA A 163 11.36 -3.05 1.60
N THR A 164 12.27 -2.81 2.55
CA THR A 164 11.95 -2.72 3.98
C THR A 164 11.09 -1.49 4.28
N LYS A 165 11.39 -0.33 3.68
CA LYS A 165 10.56 0.88 3.81
C LYS A 165 9.14 0.66 3.30
N LYS A 166 9.00 0.03 2.12
CA LYS A 166 7.69 -0.34 1.55
C LYS A 166 6.91 -1.30 2.45
N LEU A 167 7.57 -2.34 2.97
CA LEU A 167 6.98 -3.29 3.91
C LEU A 167 6.48 -2.61 5.19
N LYS A 168 7.34 -1.82 5.84
CA LYS A 168 7.00 -1.04 7.04
C LYS A 168 5.80 -0.13 6.79
N ASN A 169 5.78 0.58 5.66
CA ASN A 169 4.66 1.44 5.29
C ASN A 169 3.37 0.65 5.09
N HIS A 170 3.41 -0.46 4.36
CA HIS A 170 2.22 -1.29 4.13
C HIS A 170 1.59 -1.74 5.45
N ILE A 171 2.40 -2.30 6.35
CA ILE A 171 1.94 -2.75 7.68
C ILE A 171 1.42 -1.58 8.52
N LYS A 172 2.21 -0.50 8.62
CA LYS A 172 1.88 0.69 9.41
C LYS A 172 0.52 1.25 9.02
N TYR A 173 0.31 1.50 7.73
CA TYR A 173 -0.93 2.14 7.28
C TYR A 173 -2.11 1.20 7.25
N ASN A 174 -1.90 -0.10 7.00
CA ASN A 174 -2.95 -1.09 7.15
C ASN A 174 -3.52 -1.11 8.58
N TRP A 175 -2.64 -1.23 9.57
CA TRP A 175 -2.99 -1.23 10.98
C TRP A 175 -3.59 0.09 11.46
N LEU A 176 -2.95 1.23 11.13
CA LEU A 176 -3.46 2.55 11.48
C LEU A 176 -4.85 2.79 10.90
N TYR A 177 -5.09 2.37 9.65
CA TYR A 177 -6.40 2.50 9.01
C TYR A 177 -7.50 1.76 9.78
N THR A 178 -7.22 0.56 10.30
CA THR A 178 -8.17 -0.19 11.14
C THR A 178 -8.57 0.61 12.39
N ILE A 179 -7.60 1.10 13.15
CA ILE A 179 -7.86 1.85 14.38
C ILE A 179 -8.57 3.16 14.07
N PHE A 180 -8.07 3.89 13.06
CA PHE A 180 -8.57 5.20 12.69
C PHE A 180 -10.00 5.10 12.18
N SER A 181 -10.32 4.08 11.36
CA SER A 181 -11.69 3.85 10.90
C SER A 181 -12.65 3.49 12.04
N THR A 182 -12.15 2.82 13.07
CA THR A 182 -12.97 2.48 14.25
C THR A 182 -13.25 3.74 15.08
N ILE A 183 -12.23 4.56 15.35
CA ILE A 183 -12.39 5.77 16.17
C ILE A 183 -13.03 6.94 15.41
N ASP A 184 -12.92 7.00 14.09
CA ASP A 184 -13.50 8.10 13.31
C ASP A 184 -15.04 8.10 13.39
N ARG A 185 -15.64 6.91 13.60
CA ARG A 185 -17.08 6.71 13.85
C ARG A 185 -17.55 7.20 15.23
N GLU A 186 -16.65 7.47 16.18
CA GLU A 186 -17.02 7.95 17.51
C GLU A 186 -17.31 9.46 17.47
N GLU A 187 -18.58 9.80 17.24
CA GLU A 187 -19.03 11.20 17.13
C GLU A 187 -19.33 11.85 18.49
N LYS A 188 -19.69 11.05 19.50
CA LYS A 188 -20.17 11.54 20.79
C LYS A 188 -19.03 11.96 21.70
N ASN A 189 -17.90 11.24 21.69
CA ASN A 189 -16.76 11.52 22.55
C ASN A 189 -15.56 12.11 21.78
N LYS A 190 -15.64 13.41 21.48
CA LYS A 190 -14.56 14.16 20.79
C LYS A 190 -13.23 14.14 21.55
N THR A 191 -13.26 14.10 22.89
CA THR A 191 -12.04 14.06 23.72
C THR A 191 -11.31 12.74 23.53
N LEU A 192 -12.02 11.61 23.62
CA LEU A 192 -11.46 10.28 23.38
C LEU A 192 -10.93 10.17 21.95
N LYS A 193 -11.72 10.59 20.97
CA LYS A 193 -11.29 10.64 19.55
C LYS A 193 -10.00 11.44 19.37
N LYS A 194 -9.91 12.62 19.97
CA LYS A 194 -8.69 13.46 19.93
C LYS A 194 -7.50 12.72 20.53
N GLU A 195 -7.65 12.15 21.72
CA GLU A 195 -6.54 11.53 22.44
C GLU A 195 -5.98 10.31 21.68
N VAL A 196 -6.86 9.44 21.19
CA VAL A 196 -6.48 8.24 20.44
C VAL A 196 -5.78 8.60 19.14
N ILE A 197 -6.37 9.48 18.32
CA ILE A 197 -5.76 9.87 17.05
C ILE A 197 -4.42 10.57 17.29
N ASN A 198 -4.34 11.46 18.29
CA ASN A 198 -3.10 12.19 18.62
C ASN A 198 -1.98 11.25 19.07
N TYR A 199 -2.28 10.19 19.83
CA TYR A 199 -1.30 9.20 20.24
C TYR A 199 -0.60 8.56 19.03
N TYR A 200 -1.37 8.01 18.09
CA TYR A 200 -0.80 7.34 16.92
C TYR A 200 -0.19 8.32 15.92
N TYR A 201 -0.78 9.51 15.77
CA TYR A 201 -0.23 10.57 14.94
C TYR A 201 1.20 10.93 15.38
N LYS A 202 1.40 11.26 16.65
CA LYS A 202 2.72 11.65 17.18
C LYS A 202 3.73 10.52 17.09
N LYS A 203 3.28 9.29 17.34
CA LYS A 203 4.18 8.13 17.42
C LYS A 203 4.59 7.59 16.05
N TYR A 204 3.73 7.66 15.02
CA TYR A 204 3.95 6.93 13.75
C TYR A 204 3.81 7.76 12.47
N ILE A 205 3.20 8.94 12.53
CA ILE A 205 2.83 9.70 11.31
C ILE A 205 3.51 11.07 11.25
N GLU A 206 3.74 11.73 12.39
CA GLU A 206 4.25 13.11 12.42
C GLU A 206 5.54 13.29 11.61
N SER A 207 6.46 12.33 11.70
CA SER A 207 7.71 12.32 10.92
C SER A 207 7.52 12.17 9.41
N ASP A 208 6.40 11.60 8.96
CA ASP A 208 6.13 11.31 7.55
C ASP A 208 5.54 12.51 6.80
N ILE A 209 4.94 13.48 7.50
CA ILE A 209 4.15 14.58 6.91
C ILE A 209 4.92 15.38 5.86
N PRO A 210 6.20 15.76 6.07
CA PRO A 210 6.92 16.59 5.10
C PRO A 210 7.11 15.90 3.74
N GLN A 211 7.08 14.56 3.71
CA GLN A 211 7.34 13.75 2.52
C GLN A 211 6.12 12.89 2.16
N TYR A 212 4.92 13.33 2.56
CA TYR A 212 3.74 12.50 2.43
C TYR A 212 3.49 12.10 0.98
N SER A 213 3.17 10.82 0.79
CA SER A 213 2.97 10.18 -0.51
C SER A 213 2.15 8.92 -0.29
N CYS A 214 1.16 8.67 -1.16
CA CYS A 214 0.34 7.46 -1.09
C CYS A 214 0.73 6.47 -2.17
N ASN A 215 1.07 5.28 -1.73
CA ASN A 215 1.31 4.09 -2.54
C ASN A 215 0.17 3.07 -2.40
N GLY A 216 -0.87 3.39 -1.60
CA GLY A 216 -2.03 2.53 -1.45
C GLY A 216 -3.24 3.23 -0.80
N PHE A 217 -4.36 2.52 -0.83
CA PHE A 217 -5.66 2.94 -0.29
C PHE A 217 -5.62 3.26 1.21
N PHE A 218 -4.91 2.45 2.00
CA PHE A 218 -4.84 2.63 3.45
C PHE A 218 -4.17 3.96 3.86
N GLN A 219 -3.08 4.32 3.20
CA GLN A 219 -2.39 5.60 3.42
C GLN A 219 -3.30 6.79 3.17
N TYR A 220 -3.99 6.76 2.01
CA TYR A 220 -4.96 7.79 1.65
C TYR A 220 -6.01 7.99 2.75
N HIS A 221 -6.63 6.91 3.23
CA HIS A 221 -7.68 7.03 4.24
C HIS A 221 -7.16 7.46 5.62
N VAL A 222 -5.99 7.00 6.05
CA VAL A 222 -5.39 7.46 7.31
C VAL A 222 -5.21 8.97 7.30
N ILE A 223 -4.70 9.54 6.20
CA ILE A 223 -4.54 10.99 6.10
C ILE A 223 -5.84 11.72 5.89
N GLN A 224 -6.79 11.15 5.15
CA GLN A 224 -8.13 11.71 5.05
C GLN A 224 -8.77 11.86 6.45
N ILE A 225 -8.59 10.88 7.34
CA ILE A 225 -9.07 10.93 8.72
C ILE A 225 -8.31 12.00 9.53
N LEU A 226 -7.00 12.13 9.37
CA LEU A 226 -6.23 13.21 10.01
C LEU A 226 -6.68 14.60 9.52
N ALA A 227 -6.89 14.76 8.22
CA ALA A 227 -7.36 16.00 7.59
C ALA A 227 -8.75 16.38 8.11
N LYS A 228 -9.68 15.42 8.19
CA LYS A 228 -11.01 15.59 8.81
C LYS A 228 -10.92 16.08 10.25
N ASN A 229 -9.92 15.61 10.99
CA ASN A 229 -9.74 15.90 12.41
C ASN A 229 -8.67 16.95 12.70
N LYS A 230 -8.11 17.65 11.69
CA LYS A 230 -6.96 18.55 11.87
C LYS A 230 -7.20 19.63 12.92
N ASN A 231 -8.41 20.19 12.95
CA ASN A 231 -8.79 21.27 13.88
C ASN A 231 -8.90 20.74 15.32
N LEU A 232 -9.41 19.52 15.47
CA LEU A 232 -9.50 18.84 16.77
C LEU A 232 -8.09 18.55 17.33
N LEU A 233 -7.19 18.11 16.45
CA LEU A 233 -5.81 17.75 16.77
C LEU A 233 -4.87 18.96 16.88
N GLN A 234 -5.25 20.11 16.31
CA GLN A 234 -4.42 21.32 16.21
C GLN A 234 -3.08 21.07 15.47
N ILE A 235 -3.11 20.19 14.47
CA ILE A 235 -1.92 19.86 13.67
C ILE A 235 -1.83 20.73 12.42
N LYS A 236 -0.59 21.02 11.99
CA LYS A 236 -0.33 21.69 10.71
C LYS A 236 -0.14 20.62 9.63
N MET A 237 -0.91 20.72 8.55
CA MET A 237 -0.80 19.84 7.39
C MET A 237 -0.41 20.65 6.15
N PRO A 238 0.45 20.11 5.27
CA PRO A 238 0.80 20.75 4.01
C PRO A 238 -0.43 20.90 3.12
N ILE A 239 -0.48 21.99 2.35
CA ILE A 239 -1.55 22.25 1.37
C ILE A 239 -1.00 21.95 -0.02
N TYR A 240 -1.77 21.20 -0.80
CA TYR A 240 -1.47 20.81 -2.17
C TYR A 240 -2.55 21.34 -3.13
N PRO A 241 -2.21 21.54 -4.41
CA PRO A 241 -3.19 21.89 -5.43
C PRO A 241 -4.26 20.79 -5.58
N ILE A 242 -5.52 21.21 -5.75
CA ILE A 242 -6.61 20.32 -6.14
C ILE A 242 -6.44 19.95 -7.62
N ILE A 243 -6.40 18.66 -7.92
CA ILE A 243 -6.19 18.15 -9.28
C ILE A 243 -7.47 18.19 -10.11
N GLU A 244 -8.60 17.87 -9.47
CA GLU A 244 -9.95 17.89 -10.02
C GLU A 244 -10.91 18.17 -8.86
N ASN A 245 -11.89 19.06 -9.05
CA ASN A 245 -12.73 19.53 -7.95
C ASN A 245 -13.76 18.47 -7.54
N THR A 246 -13.98 18.37 -6.23
CA THR A 246 -14.84 17.36 -5.59
C THR A 246 -15.57 17.94 -4.38
N ASP A 247 -16.58 17.21 -3.89
CA ASP A 247 -17.22 17.49 -2.59
C ASP A 247 -16.25 17.34 -1.39
N GLU A 248 -15.12 16.67 -1.59
CA GLU A 248 -14.09 16.44 -0.59
C GLU A 248 -12.87 17.36 -0.70
N ASP A 249 -12.92 18.45 -1.48
CA ASP A 249 -11.77 19.37 -1.66
C ASP A 249 -11.25 19.94 -0.34
N LYS A 250 -12.14 20.14 0.63
CA LYS A 250 -11.77 20.54 2.00
C LYS A 250 -10.78 19.58 2.67
N PHE A 251 -10.72 18.32 2.26
CA PHE A 251 -9.79 17.31 2.74
C PHE A 251 -8.70 17.00 1.70
N ASN A 252 -9.05 16.92 0.41
CA ASN A 252 -8.12 16.63 -0.68
C ASN A 252 -7.02 17.68 -0.82
N GLN A 253 -7.25 18.93 -0.38
CA GLN A 253 -6.21 19.95 -0.31
C GLN A 253 -5.03 19.58 0.61
N PHE A 254 -5.19 18.60 1.52
CA PHE A 254 -4.11 18.10 2.39
C PHE A 254 -3.42 16.85 1.83
N LEU A 255 -3.75 16.46 0.60
CA LEU A 255 -3.24 15.26 -0.05
C LEU A 255 -2.46 15.63 -1.31
N PRO A 256 -1.24 15.10 -1.50
CA PRO A 256 -0.51 15.26 -2.75
C PRO A 256 -1.25 14.59 -3.91
N LYS A 257 -0.88 14.93 -5.15
CA LYS A 257 -1.49 14.39 -6.38
C LYS A 257 -1.64 12.86 -6.36
N ASN A 258 -0.60 12.13 -5.99
CA ASN A 258 -0.66 10.67 -5.96
C ASN A 258 -1.62 10.09 -4.90
N CYS A 259 -1.88 10.84 -3.82
CA CYS A 259 -2.90 10.50 -2.83
C CYS A 259 -4.30 10.81 -3.33
N GLN A 260 -4.54 11.99 -3.94
CA GLN A 260 -5.86 12.38 -4.46
C GLN A 260 -6.40 11.36 -5.45
N LYS A 261 -5.53 10.70 -6.22
CA LYS A 261 -5.87 9.57 -7.10
C LYS A 261 -6.74 8.50 -6.43
N TYR A 262 -6.49 8.16 -5.16
CA TYR A 262 -7.20 7.09 -4.46
C TYR A 262 -8.66 7.44 -4.17
N TYR A 263 -9.01 8.73 -4.07
CA TYR A 263 -10.42 9.17 -4.03
C TYR A 263 -11.14 8.75 -5.32
N PHE A 264 -10.59 9.16 -6.47
CA PHE A 264 -11.19 8.88 -7.78
C PHE A 264 -11.22 7.38 -8.07
N LEU A 265 -10.17 6.65 -7.71
CA LEU A 265 -10.10 5.20 -7.86
C LEU A 265 -11.18 4.51 -7.02
N GLY A 266 -11.33 4.89 -5.75
CA GLY A 266 -12.36 4.32 -4.87
C GLY A 266 -13.78 4.60 -5.37
N LYS A 267 -14.05 5.83 -5.84
CA LYS A 267 -15.34 6.19 -6.44
C LYS A 267 -15.62 5.41 -7.72
N TYR A 268 -14.63 5.30 -8.62
CA TYR A 268 -14.76 4.50 -9.83
C TYR A 268 -15.08 3.04 -9.51
N GLN A 269 -14.31 2.40 -8.63
CA GLN A 269 -14.50 0.99 -8.25
C GLN A 269 -15.88 0.73 -7.66
N TYR A 270 -16.35 1.60 -6.76
CA TYR A 270 -17.69 1.48 -6.20
C TYR A 270 -18.78 1.62 -7.26
N LEU A 271 -18.69 2.66 -8.10
CA LEU A 271 -19.70 2.95 -9.13
C LEU A 271 -19.70 1.87 -10.23
N ASP A 272 -18.54 1.32 -10.58
CA ASP A 272 -18.44 0.21 -11.52
C ASP A 272 -19.06 -1.07 -10.96
N HIS A 273 -18.83 -1.35 -9.67
CA HIS A 273 -19.44 -2.50 -9.00
C HIS A 273 -20.98 -2.45 -8.97
N ILE A 274 -21.56 -1.26 -8.78
CA ILE A 274 -23.02 -1.07 -8.80
C ILE A 274 -23.58 -0.69 -10.18
N ASP A 275 -22.74 -0.78 -11.23
CA ASP A 275 -23.04 -0.42 -12.62
C ASP A 275 -23.69 0.97 -12.81
N ASN A 276 -23.19 1.96 -12.07
CA ASN A 276 -23.68 3.33 -12.17
C ASN A 276 -22.98 4.09 -13.32
N PRO A 277 -23.71 4.76 -14.23
CA PRO A 277 -23.14 5.50 -15.36
C PRO A 277 -22.09 6.57 -14.97
N GLN A 278 -22.16 7.12 -13.75
CA GLN A 278 -21.16 8.07 -13.26
C GLN A 278 -19.75 7.49 -13.21
N LYS A 279 -19.58 6.15 -13.27
CA LYS A 279 -18.26 5.51 -13.35
C LYS A 279 -17.41 6.04 -14.50
N GLU A 280 -18.02 6.39 -15.63
CA GLU A 280 -17.30 6.90 -16.81
C GLU A 280 -16.65 8.27 -16.55
N TYR A 281 -17.27 9.13 -15.73
CA TYR A 281 -16.64 10.39 -15.31
C TYR A 281 -15.36 10.12 -14.50
N TYR A 282 -15.43 9.25 -13.50
CA TYR A 282 -14.27 8.94 -12.65
C TYR A 282 -13.17 8.21 -13.43
N LYS A 283 -13.55 7.32 -14.35
CA LYS A 283 -12.63 6.65 -15.28
C LYS A 283 -11.89 7.66 -16.17
N LYS A 284 -12.60 8.65 -16.71
CA LYS A 284 -12.01 9.73 -17.51
C LYS A 284 -11.01 10.55 -16.69
N VAL A 285 -11.37 10.95 -15.47
CA VAL A 285 -10.46 11.71 -14.58
C VAL A 285 -9.20 10.91 -14.26
N LEU A 286 -9.32 9.62 -13.94
CA LEU A 286 -8.19 8.73 -13.69
C LEU A 286 -7.22 8.68 -14.87
N SER A 287 -7.75 8.54 -16.09
CA SER A 287 -6.93 8.52 -17.30
C SER A 287 -6.28 9.87 -17.60
N GLU A 288 -7.06 10.95 -17.66
CA GLU A 288 -6.57 12.27 -18.11
C GLU A 288 -5.69 12.98 -17.08
N LYS A 289 -5.94 12.81 -15.79
CA LYS A 289 -5.28 13.57 -14.72
C LYS A 289 -4.21 12.77 -13.98
N PHE A 290 -4.39 11.46 -13.89
CA PHE A 290 -3.54 10.56 -13.11
C PHE A 290 -2.75 9.54 -13.96
N ASN A 291 -2.93 9.54 -15.28
CA ASN A 291 -2.24 8.67 -16.26
C ASN A 291 -2.46 7.17 -16.04
N ASP A 292 -3.63 6.81 -15.49
CA ASP A 292 -4.08 5.43 -15.28
C ASP A 292 -4.81 4.85 -16.49
#